data_AF-A0A1F0Q8R0-F1
#
_entry.id   AF-A0A1F0Q8R0-F1
#
_cell.length_a   1.000
_cell.length_b   1.000
_cell.length_c   1.000
_cell.angle_alpha   90.00
_cell.angle_beta   90.00
_cell.angle_gamma   90.00
#
_symmetry.space_group_name_H-M   'P 1'
#
loop_
_entity.id
_entity.type
_entity.pdbx_description
1 polymer ?
#
loop_
_entity_poly.entity_id
_entity_poly.type
_entity_poly.pdbx_seq_one_letter_code
_entity_poly.pdbx_strand_id
1 'polypeptide(L)' 'MIGERVLAQEQREAAARDKADGWVSVFVQWIPSMLLSVVMLGALMFGMYYIEHGTLDITQPIVNQYITQ' A
#
# COMPACT_ATOMS: atom_id res chain seq x y z
N MET A 1 -28.79 12.27 -40.57
CA MET A 1 -27.39 11.78 -40.41
C MET A 1 -26.39 12.86 -39.91
N ILE A 2 -26.83 13.93 -39.24
CA ILE A 2 -25.91 14.90 -38.59
C ILE A 2 -25.95 14.73 -37.06
N GLY A 3 -27.14 14.53 -36.47
CA GLY A 3 -27.30 14.33 -35.01
C GLY A 3 -26.58 13.10 -34.43
N GLU A 4 -26.56 11.96 -35.14
CA GLU A 4 -25.82 10.77 -34.68
C GLU A 4 -24.30 10.97 -34.64
N ARG A 5 -23.75 11.77 -35.55
CA ARG A 5 -22.31 12.07 -35.57
C ARG A 5 -21.90 12.99 -34.43
N VAL A 6 -22.75 13.94 -34.07
CA VAL A 6 -22.56 14.82 -32.91
C VAL A 6 -22.63 14.01 -31.62
N LEU A 7 -23.64 13.15 -31.46
CA LEU A 7 -23.76 12.27 -30.28
C LEU A 7 -22.57 11.30 -30.15
N ALA A 8 -22.10 10.74 -31.26
CA ALA A 8 -20.92 9.87 -31.25
C ALA A 8 -19.62 10.62 -30.93
N GLN A 9 -19.51 11.91 -31.29
CA GLN A 9 -18.38 12.75 -30.90
C GLN A 9 -18.46 13.15 -29.43
N GLU A 10 -19.63 13.55 -28.93
CA GLU A 10 -19.85 13.86 -27.52
C GLU A 10 -19.56 12.66 -26.61
N GLN A 11 -19.97 11.44 -27.01
CA GLN A 11 -19.64 10.22 -26.28
C GLN A 11 -18.14 9.90 -26.30
N ARG A 12 -17.44 10.18 -27.40
CA ARG A 12 -15.98 10.00 -27.48
C ARG A 12 -15.23 11.03 -26.64
N GLU A 13 -15.68 12.27 -26.63
CA GLU A 13 -15.11 13.32 -25.78
C GLU A 13 -15.41 13.08 -24.30
N ALA A 14 -16.62 12.60 -23.96
CA ALA A 14 -16.97 12.17 -22.61
C ALA A 14 -16.13 10.97 -22.16
N ALA A 15 -15.96 9.95 -23.01
CA ALA A 15 -15.12 8.79 -22.70
C ALA A 15 -13.62 9.14 -22.61
N ALA A 16 -13.16 10.15 -23.35
CA ALA A 16 -11.80 10.66 -23.25
C ALA A 16 -11.59 11.49 -21.97
N ARG A 17 -12.60 12.25 -21.54
CA ARG A 17 -12.60 12.98 -20.26
C ARG A 17 -12.67 12.03 -19.06
N ASP A 18 -13.49 10.98 -19.13
CA ASP A 18 -13.62 9.96 -18.09
C ASP A 18 -12.34 9.13 -17.92
N LYS A 19 -11.61 8.87 -19.02
CA LYS A 19 -10.25 8.30 -18.97
C LYS A 19 -9.20 9.28 -18.42
N ALA A 20 -9.47 10.58 -18.47
CA ALA A 20 -8.57 11.61 -17.97
C ALA A 20 -8.77 11.88 -16.46
N ASP A 21 -9.84 11.37 -15.84
CA ASP A 21 -10.03 11.28 -14.37
C ASP A 21 -9.11 10.20 -13.75
N GLY A 22 -7.82 10.31 -14.09
CA GLY A 22 -6.72 10.33 -13.13
C GLY A 22 -6.35 9.03 -12.44
N TRP A 23 -5.44 8.27 -13.07
CA TRP A 23 -4.61 7.26 -12.39
C TRP A 23 -3.94 7.79 -11.11
N VAL A 24 -3.77 9.11 -11.00
CA VAL A 24 -3.21 9.80 -9.83
C VAL A 24 -4.04 9.58 -8.58
N SER A 25 -5.38 9.61 -8.66
CA SER A 25 -6.25 9.35 -7.50
C SER A 25 -6.07 7.93 -6.98
N VAL A 26 -6.05 6.97 -7.90
CA VAL A 26 -5.76 5.56 -7.61
C VAL A 26 -4.36 5.41 -7.02
N PHE A 27 -3.35 6.07 -7.59
CA PHE A 27 -1.99 6.03 -7.07
C PHE A 27 -1.88 6.59 -5.64
N VAL A 28 -2.52 7.73 -5.37
CA VAL A 28 -2.54 8.36 -4.04
C VAL A 28 -3.27 7.47 -3.02
N GLN A 29 -4.34 6.80 -3.44
CA GLN A 29 -5.06 5.84 -2.58
C GLN A 29 -4.17 4.68 -2.11
N TRP A 30 -3.13 4.31 -2.89
CA TRP A 30 -2.22 3.22 -2.55
C TRP A 30 -1.05 3.64 -1.65
N ILE A 31 -0.79 4.95 -1.48
CA ILE A 31 0.33 5.46 -0.66
C ILE A 31 0.30 4.89 0.77
N PRO A 32 -0.85 4.85 1.49
CA PRO A 32 -0.88 4.29 2.84
C PRO A 32 -0.45 2.82 2.89
N SER A 33 -0.91 2.01 1.93
CA SER A 33 -0.55 0.60 1.85
C SER A 33 0.95 0.41 1.57
N MET A 34 1.52 1.22 0.65
CA MET A 34 2.95 1.18 0.34
C MET A 34 3.81 1.57 1.55
N LEU A 35 3.39 2.59 2.31
CA LEU A 35 4.08 2.99 3.55
C LEU A 35 4.07 1.86 4.58
N LEU A 36 2.91 1.21 4.79
CA LEU A 36 2.81 0.05 5.69
C LEU A 36 3.70 -1.11 5.22
N SER A 37 3.73 -1.40 3.92
CA SER A 37 4.60 -2.44 3.37
C SER A 37 6.08 -2.16 3.62
N VAL A 38 6.52 -0.91 3.45
CA VAL A 38 7.91 -0.50 3.74
C VAL A 38 8.24 -0.67 5.22
N VAL A 39 7.35 -0.24 6.12
CA VAL A 39 7.54 -0.40 7.57
C VAL A 39 7.63 -1.87 7.96
N MET A 40 6.72 -2.71 7.42
CA MET A 40 6.70 -4.15 7.69
C MET A 40 7.98 -4.85 7.18
N LEU A 41 8.39 -4.56 5.94
CA LEU A 41 9.62 -5.12 5.38
C LEU A 41 10.85 -4.67 6.17
N GLY A 42 10.92 -3.39 6.53
CA GLY A 42 11.99 -2.86 7.37
C GLY A 42 12.05 -3.58 8.73
N ALA A 43 10.91 -3.71 9.42
CA ALA A 43 10.84 -4.40 10.70
C ALA A 43 11.29 -5.87 10.61
N LEU A 44 10.90 -6.58 9.54
CA LEU A 44 11.33 -7.95 9.32
C LEU A 44 12.84 -8.06 9.03
N MET A 45 13.38 -7.20 8.16
CA MET A 45 14.81 -7.20 7.85
C MET A 45 15.66 -6.86 9.06
N PHE A 46 15.30 -5.81 9.81
CA PHE A 46 16.00 -5.45 11.04
C PHE A 46 15.84 -6.53 12.11
N GLY A 47 14.65 -7.11 12.26
CA GLY A 47 14.41 -8.22 13.19
C GLY A 47 15.34 -9.39 12.93
N MET A 48 15.44 -9.83 11.66
CA MET A 48 16.39 -10.89 11.27
C MET A 48 17.84 -10.50 11.54
N TYR A 49 18.24 -9.28 11.16
CA TYR A 49 19.59 -8.77 11.41
C TYR A 49 19.96 -8.84 12.90
N TYR A 50 19.08 -8.40 13.80
CA TYR A 50 19.33 -8.42 15.24
C TYR A 50 19.30 -9.82 15.85
N ILE A 51 18.53 -10.74 15.27
CA ILE A 51 18.56 -12.17 15.62
C ILE A 51 19.92 -12.78 15.26
N GLU A 52 20.40 -12.55 14.03
CA GLU A 52 21.70 -13.07 13.57
C GLU A 52 22.89 -12.52 14.38
N HIS A 53 22.81 -11.26 14.78
CA HIS A 53 23.84 -10.63 15.63
C HIS A 53 23.72 -11.02 17.11
N GLY A 54 22.74 -11.84 17.49
CA GLY A 54 22.55 -12.33 18.87
C GLY A 54 22.04 -11.28 19.85
N THR A 55 21.67 -10.09 19.38
CA THR A 55 21.13 -9.00 20.19
C THR A 55 19.63 -9.10 20.46
N LEU A 56 18.92 -9.88 19.65
CA LEU A 56 17.49 -10.15 19.80
C LEU A 56 17.28 -11.66 19.86
N ASP A 57 17.01 -12.19 21.06
CA ASP A 57 16.71 -13.61 21.26
C ASP A 57 15.19 -13.83 21.31
N ILE A 58 14.67 -14.47 20.26
CA ILE A 58 13.25 -14.80 20.12
C ILE A 58 12.91 -16.21 20.63
N THR A 59 13.90 -16.96 21.13
CA THR A 59 13.71 -18.34 21.60
C THR A 59 13.40 -18.42 23.09
N GLN A 60 13.64 -17.33 23.82
CA GLN A 60 13.40 -17.31 25.26
C GLN A 60 11.91 -17.22 25.56
N PRO A 61 11.44 -17.93 26.59
CA PRO A 61 10.07 -17.77 27.06
C PRO A 61 9.88 -16.32 27.52
N ILE A 62 8.77 -15.71 27.09
CA ILE A 62 8.37 -14.38 27.54
C ILE A 62 7.97 -14.49 29.01
N VAL A 63 8.93 -14.25 29.91
CA VAL A 63 8.70 -14.22 31.35
C VAL A 63 8.29 -12.81 31.74
N ASN A 64 7.06 -12.66 32.24
CA ASN A 64 6.66 -11.41 32.87
C ASN A 64 7.30 -11.32 34.25
N GLN A 65 8.33 -10.48 34.38
CA GLN A 65 9.06 -10.28 35.63
C GLN A 65 8.18 -9.71 36.77
N TYR A 66 6.97 -9.25 36.46
CA TYR A 66 6.05 -8.61 37.40
C TYR A 66 4.82 -9.46 37.74
N ILE A 67 4.68 -10.67 37.17
CA ILE A 67 3.62 -11.62 37.52
C ILE A 67 4.29 -12.86 38.10
N THR A 68 4.66 -12.79 39.37
CA THR A 68 5.03 -13.96 40.17
C THR A 68 3.75 -14.53 40.79
N GLN A 69 3.41 -15.79 40.48
CA GLN A 69 2.55 -16.60 41.35
C GLN A 69 3.40 -17.26 42.44
#